data_AF-A0AAD8B4U5-F1
#
_entry.id   AF-A0AAD8B4U5-F1
#
_cell.length_a   1.000
_cell.length_b   1.000
_cell.length_c   1.000
_cell.angle_alpha   90.00
_cell.angle_beta   90.00
_cell.angle_gamma   90.00
#
_symmetry.space_group_name_H-M   'P 1'
#
loop_
_entity.id
_entity.type
_entity.pdbx_description
1 polymer ?
#
loop_
_entity_poly.entity_id
_entity_poly.type
_entity_poly.pdbx_seq_one_letter_code
_entity_poly.pdbx_strand_id
1 'polypeptide(L)'
;FPGIVLLSAIKMASVLVKLVTLVAMVMVSESGPTFPWVNEYDGQMDFKCPDKQIIMYLSSIHDNQREDRIWEMLCRSAEFGDYCVQS
;
A
#
# COMPACT_ATOMS: atom_id res chain seq x y z
N PHE A 1 22.39 31.19 -38.33
CA PHE A 1 21.14 30.48 -37.98
C PHE A 1 21.25 29.02 -37.51
N PRO A 2 22.43 28.38 -37.28
CA PRO A 2 22.46 26.99 -36.76
C PRO A 2 22.20 26.89 -35.25
N GLY A 3 22.49 27.94 -34.47
CA GLY A 3 22.31 27.93 -33.01
C GLY A 3 20.85 27.83 -32.55
N ILE A 4 19.90 28.40 -33.29
CA ILE A 4 18.46 28.38 -32.94
C ILE A 4 17.88 26.96 -33.11
N VAL A 5 18.31 26.25 -34.17
CA VAL A 5 17.88 24.87 -34.44
C VAL A 5 18.41 23.92 -33.35
N LEU A 6 19.68 24.10 -32.94
CA LEU A 6 20.28 23.35 -31.84
C LEU A 6 19.59 23.62 -30.49
N LEU A 7 19.31 24.87 -30.17
CA LEU A 7 18.56 25.26 -28.96
C LEU A 7 17.14 24.67 -28.93
N SER A 8 16.46 24.64 -30.09
CA SER A 8 15.15 24.03 -30.24
C SER A 8 15.21 22.52 -29.98
N ALA A 9 16.18 21.82 -30.58
CA ALA A 9 16.38 20.39 -30.37
C ALA A 9 16.69 20.04 -28.91
N ILE A 10 17.52 20.83 -28.21
CA ILE A 10 17.84 20.65 -26.79
C ILE A 10 16.59 20.85 -25.91
N LYS A 11 15.76 21.86 -26.20
CA LYS A 11 14.48 22.06 -25.50
C LYS A 11 13.53 20.88 -25.72
N MET A 12 13.41 20.40 -26.95
CA MET A 12 12.58 19.23 -27.27
C MET A 12 13.06 17.97 -26.54
N ALA A 13 14.37 17.71 -26.52
CA ALA A 13 14.95 16.61 -25.75
C ALA A 13 14.70 16.76 -24.24
N SER A 14 14.83 17.97 -23.69
CA SER A 14 14.52 18.25 -22.28
C SER A 14 13.04 18.01 -21.95
N VAL A 15 12.12 18.41 -22.84
CA VAL A 15 10.69 18.14 -22.71
C VAL A 15 10.43 16.64 -22.77
N LEU A 16 11.07 15.93 -23.70
CA LEU A 16 10.93 14.48 -23.84
C LEU A 16 11.42 13.75 -22.59
N VAL A 17 12.59 14.12 -22.07
CA VAL A 17 13.17 13.57 -20.84
C VAL A 17 12.23 13.81 -19.66
N LYS A 18 11.71 15.03 -19.50
CA LYS A 18 10.73 15.36 -18.45
C LYS A 18 9.44 14.54 -18.56
N LEU A 19 8.93 14.35 -19.78
CA LEU A 19 7.72 13.56 -20.04
C LEU A 19 7.94 12.08 -19.68
N VAL A 20 9.08 11.51 -20.10
CA VAL A 20 9.45 10.13 -19.80
C VAL A 20 9.62 9.92 -18.29
N THR A 21 10.26 10.85 -17.58
CA THR A 21 10.39 10.77 -16.11
C THR A 21 9.05 10.92 -15.38
N LEU A 22 8.14 11.78 -15.87
CA LEU A 22 6.81 11.97 -15.28
C LEU A 22 5.96 10.71 -15.46
N VAL A 23 5.98 10.11 -16.66
CA VAL A 23 5.27 8.85 -16.93
C VAL A 23 5.85 7.73 -16.07
N ALA A 24 7.17 7.61 -15.95
CA ALA A 24 7.79 6.60 -15.09
C ALA A 24 7.39 6.73 -13.61
N MET A 25 7.23 7.96 -13.09
CA MET A 25 6.74 8.20 -11.72
C MET A 25 5.27 7.79 -11.54
N VAL A 26 4.42 7.96 -12.57
CA VAL A 26 3.00 7.58 -12.51
C VAL A 26 2.79 6.07 -12.66
N MET A 27 3.68 5.38 -13.39
CA MET A 27 3.62 3.91 -13.55
C MET A 27 4.02 3.16 -12.27
N VAL A 28 4.59 3.87 -11.26
CA VAL A 28 4.67 3.38 -9.88
C VAL A 28 3.28 3.54 -9.25
N SER A 29 2.33 2.73 -9.73
CA SER A 29 1.02 2.58 -9.13
C SER A 29 1.21 1.91 -7.78
N GLU A 30 1.16 2.69 -6.72
CA GLU A 30 1.07 2.22 -5.34
C GLU A 30 -0.13 1.27 -5.24
N SER A 31 0.13 -0.03 -5.11
CA SER A 31 -0.83 -0.87 -4.41
C SER A 31 -0.94 -0.25 -3.02
N GLY A 32 -2.08 0.40 -2.73
CA GLY A 32 -2.36 0.89 -1.38
C GLY A 32 -2.11 -0.24 -0.36
N PRO A 33 -1.79 0.07 0.89
CA PRO A 33 -1.46 -0.95 1.88
C PRO A 33 -2.63 -1.95 1.99
N THR A 34 -2.46 -3.12 1.41
CA THR A 34 -3.34 -4.27 1.65
C THR A 34 -2.82 -4.95 2.90
N PHE A 35 -3.61 -5.02 3.96
CA PHE A 35 -3.21 -5.81 5.10
C PHE A 35 -3.43 -7.30 4.74
N PRO A 36 -2.46 -8.17 5.03
CA PRO A 36 -2.59 -9.57 4.67
C PRO A 36 -3.65 -10.25 5.55
N TRP A 37 -4.42 -11.17 4.97
CA TRP A 37 -5.25 -12.10 5.72
C TRP A 37 -4.37 -12.96 6.64
N VAL A 38 -4.77 -13.10 7.91
CA VAL A 38 -3.99 -13.84 8.90
C VAL A 38 -4.40 -15.31 9.01
N ASN A 39 -5.51 -15.69 8.38
CA ASN A 39 -5.98 -17.06 8.27
C ASN A 39 -6.75 -17.27 6.96
N GLU A 40 -6.93 -18.54 6.62
CA GLU A 40 -7.86 -19.00 5.60
C GLU A 40 -9.12 -19.57 6.28
N TYR A 41 -10.19 -19.81 5.49
CA TYR A 41 -11.36 -20.54 5.97
C TYR A 41 -10.97 -21.96 6.39
N ASP A 42 -11.61 -22.47 7.43
CA ASP A 42 -11.32 -23.76 8.08
C ASP A 42 -9.86 -23.87 8.57
N GLY A 43 -9.14 -22.75 8.61
CA GLY A 43 -7.74 -22.65 8.97
C GLY A 43 -7.53 -22.25 10.42
N GLN A 44 -6.31 -22.49 10.94
CA GLN A 44 -5.96 -22.05 12.28
C GLN A 44 -5.83 -20.53 12.33
N MET A 45 -6.52 -19.91 13.29
CA MET A 45 -6.37 -18.50 13.62
C MET A 45 -5.31 -18.34 14.73
N ASP A 46 -4.04 -18.31 14.35
CA ASP A 46 -2.91 -18.07 15.25
C ASP A 46 -2.11 -16.84 14.80
N PHE A 47 -2.53 -15.68 15.27
CA PHE A 47 -1.87 -14.40 14.97
C PHE A 47 -1.38 -13.74 16.25
N LYS A 48 -0.10 -13.36 16.24
CA LYS A 48 0.54 -12.65 17.35
C LYS A 48 1.27 -11.41 16.82
N CYS A 49 0.96 -10.26 17.40
CA CYS A 49 1.74 -9.06 17.15
C CYS A 49 3.20 -9.23 17.62
N PRO A 50 4.18 -8.65 16.90
CA PRO A 50 5.56 -8.59 17.36
C PRO A 50 5.69 -7.94 18.74
N ASP A 51 6.82 -8.18 19.41
CA ASP A 51 7.08 -7.61 20.73
C ASP A 51 6.88 -6.09 20.75
N LYS A 52 6.26 -5.60 21.83
CA LYS A 52 5.90 -4.19 22.05
C LYS A 52 4.91 -3.60 21.04
N GLN A 53 4.19 -4.44 20.29
CA GLN A 53 3.08 -4.00 19.43
C GLN A 53 1.73 -4.51 19.95
N ILE A 54 0.69 -3.75 19.63
CA ILE A 54 -0.71 -4.06 19.93
C ILE A 54 -1.51 -4.11 18.63
N ILE A 55 -2.60 -4.88 18.62
CA ILE A 55 -3.57 -4.87 17.52
C ILE A 55 -4.25 -3.51 17.50
N MET A 56 -4.15 -2.81 16.37
CA MET A 56 -4.73 -1.48 16.15
C MET A 56 -5.87 -1.50 15.14
N TYR A 57 -5.93 -2.52 14.28
CA TYR A 57 -7.00 -2.70 13.29
C TYR A 57 -7.36 -4.18 13.18
N LEU A 58 -8.66 -4.44 13.06
CA LEU A 58 -9.26 -5.77 12.95
C LEU A 58 -10.45 -5.70 12.01
N SER A 59 -10.44 -6.53 10.96
CA SER A 59 -11.53 -6.70 10.00
C SER A 59 -11.76 -8.18 9.74
N SER A 60 -12.99 -8.54 9.33
CA SER A 60 -13.33 -9.93 9.02
C SER A 60 -14.35 -10.03 7.90
N ILE A 61 -14.27 -11.13 7.14
CA ILE A 61 -15.28 -11.51 6.17
C ILE A 61 -15.88 -12.85 6.63
N HIS A 62 -17.20 -12.91 6.70
CA HIS A 62 -17.96 -14.12 7.02
C HIS A 62 -18.49 -14.77 5.75
N ASP A 63 -18.39 -16.09 5.65
CA ASP A 63 -19.02 -16.89 4.60
C ASP A 63 -20.10 -17.77 5.21
N ASN A 64 -21.37 -17.51 4.87
CA ASN A 64 -22.52 -18.25 5.41
C ASN A 64 -22.59 -19.72 4.93
N GLN A 65 -21.89 -20.11 3.86
CA GLN A 65 -21.91 -21.52 3.44
C GLN A 65 -20.98 -22.36 4.31
N ARG A 66 -19.86 -21.77 4.73
CA ARG A 66 -18.88 -22.38 5.64
C ARG A 66 -19.20 -22.13 7.11
N GLU A 67 -19.99 -21.10 7.42
CA GLU A 67 -20.23 -20.58 8.78
C GLU A 67 -18.90 -20.24 9.48
N ASP A 68 -18.00 -19.60 8.73
CA ASP A 68 -16.63 -19.31 9.15
C ASP A 68 -16.15 -17.92 8.71
N ARG A 69 -15.05 -17.44 9.30
CA ARG A 69 -14.48 -16.11 9.11
C ARG A 69 -13.00 -16.14 8.76
N ILE A 70 -12.63 -15.31 7.79
CA ILE A 70 -11.24 -14.88 7.58
C ILE A 70 -11.03 -13.52 8.23
N TRP A 71 -9.82 -13.30 8.76
CA TRP A 71 -9.46 -12.13 9.53
C TRP A 71 -8.31 -11.37 8.90
N GLU A 72 -8.40 -10.05 8.94
CA GLU A 72 -7.35 -9.11 8.57
C GLU A 72 -6.98 -8.32 9.83
N MET A 73 -5.69 -8.30 10.18
CA MET A 73 -5.20 -7.65 11.40
C MET A 73 -3.98 -6.77 11.11
N LEU A 74 -3.90 -5.62 11.78
CA LEU A 74 -2.69 -4.81 11.80
C LEU A 74 -2.25 -4.51 13.23
N CYS A 75 -0.94 -4.64 13.44
CA CYS A 75 -0.25 -4.27 14.66
C CYS A 75 0.40 -2.89 14.53
N ARG A 76 0.47 -2.17 15.64
CA ARG A 76 1.23 -0.92 15.77
C ARG A 76 1.99 -0.92 17.09
N SER A 77 3.10 -0.18 17.18
CA SER A 77 3.80 0.01 18.46
C SER A 77 2.81 0.49 19.54
N ALA A 78 2.91 -0.11 20.73
CA ALA A 78 2.10 0.21 21.89
C ALA A 78 2.26 1.67 22.33
N GLU A 79 3.35 2.33 21.92
CA GLU A 79 3.60 3.76 22.14
C GLU A 79 2.60 4.67 21.40
N PHE A 80 1.84 4.13 20.43
CA PHE A 80 0.78 4.83 19.70
C PHE A 80 -0.63 4.42 20.17
N GLY A 81 -0.77 3.81 21.36
CA GLY A 81 -2.00 3.18 21.84
C GLY A 81 -3.19 4.11 22.12
N ASP A 82 -3.00 5.43 22.12
CA ASP A 82 -4.07 6.39 22.42
C ASP A 82 -5.01 6.67 21.23
N TYR A 83 -4.74 6.10 20.04
CA TYR A 83 -5.48 6.39 18.80
C TYR A 83 -6.26 5.19 18.24
N CYS A 84 -6.90 4.39 19.10
CA CYS A 84 -7.88 3.40 18.65
C CYS A 84 -9.07 4.13 18.01
N VAL A 85 -9.05 4.29 16.68
CA VAL A 85 -10.20 4.80 15.92
C VAL A 85 -11.21 3.66 15.81
N GLN A 86 -12.31 3.75 16.54
CA GLN A 86 -13.49 2.96 16.21
C GLN A 86 -14.09 3.50 14.92
N SER A 87 -14.04 2.68 13.86
CA SER A 87 -14.75 2.91 12.60
C SER A 87 -16.19 2.46 12.68
#